data_AF-A0A849DUF6-F1
#
_entry.id   AF-A0A849DUF6-F1
#
_cell.length_a   1.000
_cell.length_b   1.000
_cell.length_c   1.000
_cell.angle_alpha   90.00
_cell.angle_beta   90.00
_cell.angle_gamma   90.00
#
_symmetry.space_group_name_H-M   'P 1'
#
loop_
_entity.id
_entity.type
_entity.pdbx_description
1 polymer ?
#
loop_
_entity_poly.entity_id
_entity_poly.type
_entity_poly.pdbx_seq_one_letter_code
_entity_poly.pdbx_strand_id
1 'polypeptide(L)'
;MVAVFNTASACDWAQQIGDTPWPLLPVANRPLLDYWLEACTELGIGRVHIILGEGAKQIEDFVGSGERWNVEVEYAFARPAEDPLDYLKAISGHWAKGLFYIGGPFFLRRRQAYVLNGLQGLRACRHDFNKEALFVYGPTSNEVNALLENPLTERGLEEVHIHPYAIGSIRAYFALNMKMVEVEYSRYVTAGYSSPDGSSIGYNVRTPPSSHLQSPILVGNDCRFGALTTVGPNAVIANHVIVDAHSELVDCLILDDTYIGRNLEIHGKIVSGNRVIDPSDGTVIQIDDSWLVAHNRPDMRTEDIVRCIILWFCTLGLVLVQLIPFCMLLPLILLSRVAGYARQLFHDPHTGYIILPVFVKYKDRKSTVYRLFLALSLDKFPLLLRALRGKLFLCGQPPMRHPEDDALIKQLPH
;
A
#
# COMPACT_ATOMS: atom_id res chain seq x y z
N MET A 1 -19.36 20.44 -4.42
CA MET A 1 -18.21 20.71 -3.55
C MET A 1 -16.95 20.20 -4.23
N VAL A 2 -15.85 20.90 -4.03
CA VAL A 2 -14.53 20.54 -4.56
C VAL A 2 -13.54 20.53 -3.40
N ALA A 3 -12.62 19.57 -3.40
CA ALA A 3 -11.49 19.56 -2.48
C ALA A 3 -10.23 20.12 -3.15
N VAL A 4 -9.41 20.84 -2.40
CA VAL A 4 -8.13 21.37 -2.85
C VAL A 4 -7.06 21.05 -1.82
N PHE A 5 -6.04 20.29 -2.21
CA PHE A 5 -4.92 19.93 -1.34
C PHE A 5 -3.66 20.62 -1.81
N ASN A 6 -3.12 21.50 -0.98
CA ASN A 6 -1.83 22.09 -1.23
C ASN A 6 -0.72 21.20 -0.64
N THR A 7 -0.07 20.45 -1.52
CA THR A 7 1.08 19.60 -1.15
C THR A 7 2.42 20.28 -1.40
N ALA A 8 2.42 21.46 -2.02
CA ALA A 8 3.62 22.17 -2.42
C ALA A 8 4.28 23.00 -1.32
N SER A 9 3.59 23.20 -0.19
CA SER A 9 4.12 23.95 0.95
C SER A 9 5.43 23.33 1.45
N ALA A 10 6.47 24.16 1.60
CA ALA A 10 7.74 23.72 2.16
C ALA A 10 7.54 23.28 3.62
N CYS A 11 8.05 22.10 3.97
CA CYS A 11 8.00 21.55 5.32
C CYS A 11 9.40 21.14 5.76
N ASP A 12 10.18 22.08 6.29
CA ASP A 12 11.58 21.88 6.66
C ASP A 12 11.79 20.71 7.62
N TRP A 13 10.87 20.54 8.59
CA TRP A 13 10.93 19.47 9.57
C TRP A 13 10.74 18.08 8.92
N ALA A 14 10.00 17.99 7.81
CA ALA A 14 9.73 16.73 7.13
C ALA A 14 10.92 16.31 6.25
N GLN A 15 11.61 17.26 5.62
CA GLN A 15 12.82 16.99 4.82
C GLN A 15 13.95 16.35 5.65
N GLN A 16 13.99 16.64 6.95
CA GLN A 16 14.94 16.02 7.88
C GLN A 16 14.69 14.51 8.07
N ILE A 17 13.43 14.07 7.93
CA ILE A 17 13.04 12.67 8.13
C ILE A 17 13.55 11.79 6.99
N GLY A 18 13.40 12.23 5.75
CA GLY A 18 13.78 11.47 4.58
C GLY A 18 13.37 12.14 3.27
N ASP A 19 13.49 11.41 2.17
CA ASP A 19 13.19 11.91 0.83
C ASP A 19 11.71 11.72 0.44
N THR A 20 10.92 11.12 1.33
CA THR A 20 9.47 10.97 1.16
C THR A 20 8.79 12.33 1.31
N PRO A 21 7.96 12.76 0.34
CA PRO A 21 7.19 13.99 0.45
C PRO A 21 6.34 14.00 1.71
N TRP A 22 6.27 15.15 2.38
CA TRP A 22 5.55 15.28 3.65
C TRP A 22 4.07 14.83 3.63
N PRO A 23 3.29 14.96 2.53
CA PRO A 23 1.91 14.43 2.50
C PRO A 23 1.87 12.90 2.44
N LEU A 24 2.98 12.27 2.07
CA LEU A 24 3.12 10.82 2.01
C LEU A 24 3.76 10.22 3.26
N LEU A 25 4.23 11.05 4.20
CA LEU A 25 4.75 10.56 5.47
C LEU A 25 3.66 9.75 6.20
N PRO A 26 3.99 8.55 6.69
CA PRO A 26 3.00 7.66 7.28
C PRO A 26 2.60 8.16 8.67
N VAL A 27 1.30 8.21 8.94
CA VAL A 27 0.74 8.29 10.29
C VAL A 27 0.13 6.93 10.54
N ALA A 28 0.66 6.17 11.51
CA ALA A 28 0.20 4.82 11.80
C ALA A 28 0.15 3.91 10.55
N ASN A 29 1.24 3.89 9.79
CA ASN A 29 1.45 3.08 8.58
C ASN A 29 0.55 3.43 7.37
N ARG A 30 -0.16 4.57 7.42
CA ARG A 30 -0.92 5.11 6.28
C ARG A 30 -0.43 6.52 5.93
N PRO A 31 -0.20 6.83 4.64
CA PRO A 31 0.17 8.18 4.22
C PRO A 31 -0.84 9.25 4.67
N LEU A 32 -0.37 10.43 5.07
CA LEU A 32 -1.23 11.54 5.52
C LEU A 32 -2.32 11.89 4.49
N LEU A 33 -1.95 11.92 3.21
CA LEU A 33 -2.83 12.20 2.07
C LEU A 33 -4.00 11.20 1.94
N ASP A 34 -3.79 9.94 2.36
CA ASP A 34 -4.83 8.89 2.35
C ASP A 34 -6.00 9.26 3.27
N TYR A 35 -5.71 9.85 4.43
CA TYR A 35 -6.74 10.31 5.38
C TYR A 35 -7.58 11.46 4.85
N TRP A 36 -6.98 12.35 4.05
CA TRP A 36 -7.69 13.48 3.45
C TRP A 36 -8.61 13.06 2.32
N LEU A 37 -8.15 12.09 1.50
CA LEU A 37 -8.96 11.48 0.46
C LEU A 37 -10.14 10.71 1.05
N GLU A 38 -9.92 9.96 2.15
CA GLU A 38 -10.99 9.30 2.92
C GLU A 38 -12.03 10.32 3.43
N ALA A 39 -11.57 11.45 4.00
CA ALA A 39 -12.46 12.51 4.46
C ALA A 39 -13.29 13.14 3.32
N CYS A 40 -12.74 13.22 2.11
CA CYS A 40 -13.47 13.68 0.92
C CYS A 40 -14.60 12.73 0.55
N THR A 41 -14.35 11.41 0.59
CA THR A 41 -15.39 10.39 0.34
C THR A 41 -16.51 10.49 1.38
N GLU A 42 -16.19 10.69 2.66
CA GLU A 42 -17.19 10.86 3.74
C GLU A 42 -18.05 12.12 3.59
N LEU A 43 -17.50 13.20 3.05
CA LEU A 43 -18.22 14.43 2.74
C LEU A 43 -18.97 14.37 1.40
N GLY A 44 -18.85 13.27 0.65
CA GLY A 44 -19.44 13.13 -0.68
C GLY A 44 -18.81 14.03 -1.74
N ILE A 45 -17.53 14.39 -1.56
CA ILE A 45 -16.76 15.21 -2.50
C ILE A 45 -16.24 14.30 -3.62
N GLY A 46 -16.70 14.52 -4.84
CA GLY A 46 -16.30 13.71 -6.01
C GLY A 46 -15.10 14.25 -6.79
N ARG A 47 -14.64 15.48 -6.53
CA ARG A 47 -13.54 16.12 -7.27
C ARG A 47 -12.50 16.71 -6.33
N VAL A 48 -11.24 16.39 -6.59
CA VAL A 48 -10.09 16.81 -5.78
C VAL A 48 -9.04 17.43 -6.68
N HIS A 49 -8.60 18.65 -6.39
CA HIS A 49 -7.43 19.26 -7.04
C HIS A 49 -6.23 19.16 -6.10
N ILE A 50 -5.14 18.57 -6.57
CA ILE A 50 -3.90 18.48 -5.79
C ILE A 50 -2.89 19.44 -6.41
N ILE A 51 -2.45 20.41 -5.61
CA ILE A 51 -1.40 21.35 -5.96
C ILE A 51 -0.06 20.70 -5.60
N LEU A 52 0.69 20.32 -6.62
CA LEU A 52 1.95 19.60 -6.56
C LEU A 52 3.13 20.58 -6.47
N GLY A 53 4.12 20.19 -5.66
CA GLY A 53 5.42 20.84 -5.57
C GLY A 53 6.55 19.82 -5.70
N GLU A 54 7.50 19.89 -4.79
CA GLU A 54 8.57 18.89 -4.70
C GLU A 54 8.00 17.49 -4.44
N GLY A 55 8.53 16.47 -5.13
CA GLY A 55 8.05 15.09 -4.99
C GLY A 55 6.74 14.78 -5.73
N ALA A 56 6.29 15.65 -6.64
CA ALA A 56 5.08 15.49 -7.46
C ALA A 56 4.85 14.07 -7.99
N LYS A 57 5.89 13.46 -8.59
CA LYS A 57 5.81 12.12 -9.16
C LYS A 57 5.40 11.06 -8.13
N GLN A 58 5.94 11.11 -6.91
CA GLN A 58 5.58 10.12 -5.87
C GLN A 58 4.12 10.29 -5.43
N ILE A 59 3.62 11.53 -5.39
CA ILE A 59 2.23 11.84 -5.06
C ILE A 59 1.30 11.35 -6.17
N GLU A 60 1.63 11.60 -7.44
CA GLU A 60 0.91 11.10 -8.61
C GLU A 60 0.89 9.56 -8.66
N ASP A 61 2.04 8.91 -8.41
CA ASP A 61 2.16 7.45 -8.38
C ASP A 61 1.31 6.84 -7.25
N PHE A 62 1.17 7.53 -6.11
CA PHE A 62 0.36 7.07 -4.98
C PHE A 62 -1.15 7.27 -5.20
N VAL A 63 -1.55 8.45 -5.67
CA VAL A 63 -2.97 8.84 -5.79
C VAL A 63 -3.59 8.37 -7.12
N GLY A 64 -2.82 8.38 -8.21
CA GLY A 64 -3.29 8.02 -9.54
C GLY A 64 -4.46 8.89 -10.01
N SER A 65 -5.54 8.26 -10.50
CA SER A 65 -6.76 8.96 -10.89
C SER A 65 -7.70 9.30 -9.72
N GLY A 66 -7.42 8.78 -8.52
CA GLY A 66 -8.34 8.85 -7.36
C GLY A 66 -9.40 7.75 -7.30
N GLU A 67 -9.47 6.84 -8.28
CA GLU A 67 -10.50 5.80 -8.39
C GLU A 67 -10.60 4.93 -7.12
N ARG A 68 -9.48 4.63 -6.47
CA ARG A 68 -9.41 3.87 -5.20
C ARG A 68 -10.28 4.48 -4.09
N TRP A 69 -10.45 5.80 -4.09
CA TRP A 69 -11.25 6.55 -3.10
C TRP A 69 -12.60 7.01 -3.67
N ASN A 70 -12.96 6.58 -4.88
CA ASN A 70 -14.16 7.02 -5.60
C ASN A 70 -14.22 8.54 -5.80
N VAL A 71 -13.07 9.15 -6.13
CA VAL A 71 -12.94 10.58 -6.46
C VAL A 71 -12.20 10.77 -7.78
N GLU A 72 -12.46 11.89 -8.45
CA GLU A 72 -11.74 12.35 -9.64
C GLU A 72 -10.65 13.34 -9.21
N VAL A 73 -9.38 13.01 -9.50
CA VAL A 73 -8.23 13.83 -9.11
C VAL A 73 -7.67 14.59 -10.30
N GLU A 74 -7.52 15.91 -10.13
CA GLU A 74 -6.85 16.79 -11.06
C GLU A 74 -5.57 17.35 -10.42
N TYR A 75 -4.49 17.42 -11.20
CA TYR A 75 -3.20 17.90 -10.71
C TYR A 75 -2.89 19.29 -11.26
N ALA A 76 -2.35 20.16 -10.40
CA ALA A 76 -1.84 21.47 -10.78
C ALA A 76 -0.46 21.67 -10.15
N PHE A 77 0.46 22.33 -10.84
CA PHE A 77 1.77 22.66 -10.26
C PHE A 77 1.72 24.02 -9.56
N ALA A 78 2.26 24.08 -8.34
CA ALA A 78 2.43 25.33 -7.64
C ALA A 78 3.38 26.27 -8.42
N ARG A 79 3.05 27.56 -8.44
CA ARG A 79 3.95 28.59 -8.95
C ARG A 79 4.80 29.11 -7.79
N PRO A 80 6.13 29.23 -7.93
CA PRO A 80 7.02 29.58 -6.82
C PRO A 80 6.73 30.91 -6.10
N ALA A 81 5.97 31.82 -6.71
CA ALA A 81 5.66 33.14 -6.17
C ALA A 81 4.16 33.32 -5.82
N GLU A 82 3.36 32.26 -5.91
CA GLU A 82 1.91 32.33 -5.68
C GLU A 82 1.58 31.78 -4.29
N ASP A 83 0.87 32.58 -3.48
CA ASP A 83 0.31 32.12 -2.21
C ASP A 83 -0.78 31.08 -2.52
N PRO A 84 -0.79 29.92 -1.85
CA PRO A 84 -1.86 28.93 -1.96
C PRO A 84 -3.28 29.50 -1.85
N LEU A 85 -3.49 30.53 -1.03
CA LEU A 85 -4.79 31.20 -0.92
C LEU A 85 -5.14 32.04 -2.15
N ASP A 86 -4.16 32.60 -2.84
CA ASP A 86 -4.39 33.34 -4.09
C ASP A 86 -4.76 32.39 -5.23
N TYR A 87 -4.16 31.19 -5.26
CA TYR A 87 -4.61 30.12 -6.15
C TYR A 87 -6.09 29.77 -5.90
N LEU A 88 -6.49 29.60 -4.64
CA LEU A 88 -7.89 29.34 -4.28
C LEU A 88 -8.83 30.44 -4.79
N LYS A 89 -8.45 31.72 -4.67
CA LYS A 89 -9.24 32.84 -5.20
C LYS A 89 -9.33 32.79 -6.73
N ALA A 90 -8.26 32.42 -7.42
CA ALA A 90 -8.22 32.29 -8.88
C ALA A 90 -9.18 31.20 -9.39
N ILE A 91 -9.33 30.09 -8.64
CA ILE A 91 -10.26 29.00 -8.97
C ILE A 91 -11.65 29.15 -8.33
N SER A 92 -12.02 30.36 -7.89
CA SER A 92 -13.29 30.62 -7.19
C SER A 92 -14.55 30.16 -7.92
N GLY A 93 -14.52 30.16 -9.26
CA GLY A 93 -15.61 29.61 -10.07
C GLY A 93 -15.81 28.10 -9.90
N HIS A 94 -14.77 27.33 -9.54
CA HIS A 94 -14.82 25.87 -9.46
C HIS A 94 -15.41 25.38 -8.14
N TRP A 95 -15.23 26.12 -7.04
CA TRP A 95 -15.77 25.76 -5.73
C TRP A 95 -17.06 26.52 -5.36
N ALA A 96 -17.81 27.01 -6.35
CA ALA A 96 -19.12 27.66 -6.15
C ALA A 96 -20.10 26.81 -5.30
N LYS A 97 -19.96 25.48 -5.33
CA LYS A 97 -20.76 24.50 -4.56
C LYS A 97 -20.06 24.01 -3.28
N GLY A 98 -19.20 24.85 -2.69
CA GLY A 98 -18.45 24.56 -1.47
C GLY A 98 -17.02 24.08 -1.70
N LEU A 99 -16.18 24.28 -0.68
CA LEU A 99 -14.74 24.01 -0.66
C LEU A 99 -14.35 23.16 0.56
N PHE A 100 -13.46 22.20 0.34
CA PHE A 100 -12.69 21.51 1.39
C PHE A 100 -11.21 21.68 1.08
N TYR A 101 -10.49 22.47 1.88
CA TYR A 101 -9.12 22.85 1.61
C TYR A 101 -8.19 22.39 2.72
N ILE A 102 -7.05 21.83 2.33
CA ILE A 102 -5.93 21.53 3.22
C ILE A 102 -4.69 22.23 2.68
N GLY A 103 -4.14 23.16 3.45
CA GLY A 103 -3.08 24.07 3.04
C GLY A 103 -1.65 23.61 3.40
N GLY A 104 -1.53 22.58 4.23
CA GLY A 104 -0.24 22.14 4.76
C GLY A 104 -0.37 20.92 5.67
N PRO A 105 0.63 20.66 6.53
CA PRO A 105 0.71 19.44 7.35
C PRO A 105 -0.33 19.46 8.47
N PHE A 106 -1.51 18.92 8.17
CA PHE A 106 -2.69 18.94 9.01
C PHE A 106 -3.33 17.56 9.09
N PHE A 107 -3.70 17.12 10.29
CA PHE A 107 -4.32 15.83 10.53
C PHE A 107 -5.69 15.98 11.19
N LEU A 108 -6.68 15.30 10.62
CA LEU A 108 -8.05 15.22 11.13
C LEU A 108 -8.12 14.13 12.20
N ARG A 109 -7.81 14.49 13.45
CA ARG A 109 -7.70 13.52 14.55
C ARG A 109 -9.07 13.15 15.12
N ARG A 110 -9.54 11.91 14.91
CA ARG A 110 -10.86 11.45 15.38
C ARG A 110 -10.86 11.20 16.89
N ARG A 111 -11.86 11.74 17.59
CA ARG A 111 -12.09 11.47 19.02
C ARG A 111 -12.97 10.24 19.28
N GLN A 112 -13.73 9.81 18.27
CA GLN A 112 -14.62 8.66 18.31
C GLN A 112 -14.27 7.69 17.18
N ALA A 113 -14.77 6.45 17.30
CA ALA A 113 -14.61 5.46 16.24
C ALA A 113 -15.17 5.95 14.91
N TYR A 114 -14.65 5.43 13.81
CA TYR A 114 -15.12 5.74 12.47
C TYR A 114 -16.62 5.44 12.35
N VAL A 115 -17.37 6.41 11.81
CA VAL A 115 -18.78 6.26 11.47
C VAL A 115 -18.95 6.71 10.03
N LEU A 116 -19.68 5.93 9.24
CA LEU A 116 -20.02 6.32 7.88
C LEU A 116 -20.74 7.68 7.91
N ASN A 117 -20.30 8.61 7.06
CA ASN A 117 -20.81 9.99 7.03
C ASN A 117 -20.56 10.78 8.33
N GLY A 118 -19.52 10.45 9.11
CA GLY A 118 -19.21 11.14 10.38
C GLY A 118 -18.91 12.64 10.25
N LEU A 119 -18.62 13.10 9.03
CA LEU A 119 -18.42 14.51 8.70
C LEU A 119 -19.71 15.24 8.25
N GLN A 120 -20.85 14.54 8.15
CA GLN A 120 -22.12 15.21 7.84
C GLN A 120 -22.53 16.16 8.97
N GLY A 121 -22.85 17.39 8.60
CA GLY A 121 -23.19 18.45 9.57
C GLY A 121 -22.01 19.31 10.00
N LEU A 122 -20.80 19.08 9.44
CA LEU A 122 -19.68 20.01 9.59
C LEU A 122 -20.12 21.41 9.14
N ARG A 123 -19.92 22.40 10.01
CA ARG A 123 -20.18 23.82 9.71
C ARG A 123 -18.97 24.46 9.07
N ALA A 124 -19.20 25.58 8.40
CA ALA A 124 -18.13 26.37 7.82
C ALA A 124 -17.11 26.75 8.91
N CYS A 125 -15.86 26.36 8.72
CA CYS A 125 -14.79 26.57 9.70
C CYS A 125 -13.42 26.70 9.03
N ARG A 126 -12.49 27.34 9.74
CA ARG A 126 -11.12 27.57 9.30
C ARG A 126 -10.18 27.35 10.48
N HIS A 127 -9.11 26.60 10.25
CA HIS A 127 -8.06 26.42 11.26
C HIS A 127 -6.74 26.93 10.72
N ASP A 128 -6.18 27.89 11.46
CA ASP A 128 -4.91 28.53 11.14
C ASP A 128 -3.82 28.01 12.08
N PHE A 129 -2.59 27.93 11.56
CA PHE A 129 -1.41 27.63 12.35
C PHE A 129 -0.29 28.55 11.89
N ASN A 130 0.41 29.20 12.82
CA ASN A 130 1.46 30.19 12.50
C ASN A 130 1.02 31.29 11.51
N LYS A 131 -0.28 31.69 11.53
CA LYS A 131 -0.92 32.67 10.63
C LYS A 131 -1.15 32.18 9.19
N GLU A 132 -0.95 30.90 8.92
CA GLU A 132 -1.29 30.26 7.65
C GLU A 132 -2.55 29.42 7.79
N ALA A 133 -3.42 29.43 6.78
CA ALA A 133 -4.62 28.61 6.76
C ALA A 133 -4.28 27.17 6.41
N LEU A 134 -4.31 26.28 7.41
CA LEU A 134 -4.07 24.85 7.21
C LEU A 134 -5.33 24.10 6.78
N PHE A 135 -6.49 24.57 7.20
CA PHE A 135 -7.77 23.95 6.86
C PHE A 135 -8.84 25.00 6.63
N VAL A 136 -9.62 24.86 5.56
CA VAL A 136 -10.82 25.67 5.32
C VAL A 136 -11.91 24.76 4.79
N TYR A 137 -13.08 24.81 5.41
CA TYR A 137 -14.26 24.13 4.92
C TYR A 137 -15.44 25.09 4.88
N GLY A 138 -16.20 25.05 3.79
CA GLY A 138 -17.46 25.78 3.67
C GLY A 138 -18.38 25.12 2.64
N PRO A 139 -19.66 24.87 2.96
CA PRO A 139 -20.61 24.26 2.02
C PRO A 139 -21.06 25.20 0.90
N THR A 140 -20.93 26.52 1.08
CA THR A 140 -21.28 27.52 0.07
C THR A 140 -20.14 28.50 -0.23
N SER A 141 -20.12 29.08 -1.44
CA SER A 141 -19.11 30.06 -1.82
C SER A 141 -19.09 31.31 -0.93
N ASN A 142 -20.25 31.75 -0.45
CA ASN A 142 -20.35 32.92 0.43
C ASN A 142 -19.68 32.68 1.78
N GLU A 143 -19.87 31.50 2.37
CA GLU A 143 -19.21 31.13 3.62
C GLU A 143 -17.70 30.97 3.42
N VAL A 144 -17.28 30.36 2.31
CA VAL A 144 -15.85 30.24 1.97
C VAL A 144 -15.21 31.62 1.83
N ASN A 145 -15.82 32.53 1.06
CA ASN A 145 -15.32 33.91 0.92
C ASN A 145 -15.24 34.62 2.27
N ALA A 146 -16.27 34.49 3.11
CA ALA A 146 -16.27 35.08 4.45
C ALA A 146 -15.13 34.53 5.33
N LEU A 147 -14.83 33.23 5.24
CA LEU A 147 -13.71 32.60 5.96
C LEU A 147 -12.33 32.99 5.41
N LEU A 148 -12.23 33.25 4.11
CA LEU A 148 -11.00 33.72 3.48
C LEU A 148 -10.71 35.18 3.86
N GLU A 149 -11.74 36.03 3.95
CA GLU A 149 -11.64 37.45 4.34
C GLU A 149 -11.51 37.66 5.84
N ASN A 150 -12.20 36.86 6.67
CA ASN A 150 -12.21 36.98 8.12
C ASN A 150 -11.82 35.65 8.80
N PRO A 151 -10.57 35.52 9.30
CA PRO A 151 -10.03 34.25 9.80
C PRO A 151 -10.60 33.77 11.14
N LEU A 152 -11.55 34.46 11.76
CA LEU A 152 -11.94 34.26 13.18
C LEU A 152 -12.87 33.07 13.49
N THR A 153 -12.87 31.99 12.69
CA THR A 153 -13.80 30.84 12.91
C THR A 153 -13.08 29.51 13.10
N GLU A 154 -12.56 29.26 14.30
CA GLU A 154 -11.81 28.03 14.64
C GLU A 154 -12.68 26.88 15.21
N ARG A 155 -14.00 26.97 15.19
CA ARG A 155 -14.88 25.92 15.76
C ARG A 155 -15.78 25.33 14.70
N GLY A 156 -15.58 24.04 14.42
CA GLY A 156 -16.42 23.28 13.49
C GLY A 156 -16.05 21.80 13.48
N LEU A 157 -14.76 21.49 13.32
CA LEU A 157 -14.27 20.11 13.38
C LEU A 157 -14.57 19.45 14.73
N GLU A 158 -14.44 20.19 15.83
CA GLU A 158 -14.67 19.66 17.17
C GLU A 158 -16.15 19.29 17.41
N GLU A 159 -17.08 19.96 16.72
CA GLU A 159 -18.51 19.69 16.80
C GLU A 159 -18.86 18.33 16.19
N VAL A 160 -18.10 17.90 15.18
CA VAL A 160 -18.18 16.56 14.56
C VAL A 160 -17.16 15.58 15.16
N HIS A 161 -16.70 15.84 16.38
CA HIS A 161 -15.76 14.99 17.13
C HIS A 161 -14.40 14.77 16.45
N ILE A 162 -13.96 15.72 15.62
CA ILE A 162 -12.63 15.76 15.03
C ILE A 162 -11.82 16.86 15.70
N HIS A 163 -10.64 16.51 16.17
CA HIS A 163 -9.70 17.47 16.71
C HIS A 163 -8.73 17.91 15.60
N PRO A 164 -8.67 19.23 15.28
CA PRO A 164 -7.66 19.74 14.37
C PRO A 164 -6.26 19.49 14.95
N TYR A 165 -5.37 18.87 14.17
CA TYR A 165 -4.00 18.60 14.62
C TYR A 165 -2.99 19.11 13.60
N ALA A 166 -2.38 20.26 13.87
CA ALA A 166 -1.31 20.82 13.05
C ALA A 166 0.02 20.11 13.35
N ILE A 167 0.68 19.62 12.31
CA ILE A 167 1.98 18.94 12.41
C ILE A 167 3.08 19.94 12.03
N GLY A 168 3.45 20.79 12.98
CA GLY A 168 4.44 21.85 12.77
C GLY A 168 5.89 21.47 13.07
N SER A 169 6.16 20.25 13.54
CA SER A 169 7.51 19.80 13.92
C SER A 169 7.61 18.27 13.95
N ILE A 170 8.84 17.75 13.92
CA ILE A 170 9.15 16.33 14.14
C ILE A 170 8.55 15.84 15.47
N ARG A 171 8.63 16.66 16.53
CA ARG A 171 8.03 16.33 17.84
C ARG A 171 6.52 16.11 17.73
N ALA A 172 5.81 16.99 17.02
CA ALA A 172 4.37 16.87 16.81
C ALA A 172 4.03 15.63 15.97
N TYR A 173 4.82 15.35 14.94
CA TYR A 173 4.66 14.15 14.10
C TYR A 173 4.87 12.85 14.90
N PHE A 174 5.91 12.80 15.72
CA PHE A 174 6.19 11.69 16.62
C PHE A 174 5.06 11.50 17.63
N ALA A 175 4.68 12.57 18.33
CA ALA A 175 3.61 12.54 19.32
C ALA A 175 2.26 12.11 18.72
N LEU A 176 1.98 12.48 17.47
CA LEU A 176 0.80 12.02 16.76
C LEU A 176 0.83 10.50 16.57
N ASN A 177 1.95 9.94 16.08
CA ASN A 177 2.08 8.49 15.90
C ASN A 177 1.99 7.72 17.23
N MET A 178 2.58 8.24 18.31
CA MET A 178 2.47 7.64 19.64
C MET A 178 1.02 7.62 20.14
N LYS A 179 0.25 8.69 19.92
CA LYS A 179 -1.19 8.71 20.22
C LYS A 179 -1.98 7.69 19.38
N MET A 180 -1.57 7.46 18.14
CA MET A 180 -2.23 6.49 17.27
C MET A 180 -2.04 5.06 17.78
N VAL A 181 -0.82 4.66 18.16
CA VAL A 181 -0.57 3.31 18.70
C VAL A 181 -1.26 3.08 20.05
N GLU A 182 -1.34 4.10 20.90
CA GLU A 182 -1.90 3.97 22.24
C GLU A 182 -3.39 3.60 22.31
N VAL A 183 -4.16 3.73 21.21
CA VAL A 183 -5.52 3.16 20.97
C VAL A 183 -6.23 3.85 19.79
N GLU A 184 -5.82 5.06 19.41
CA GLU A 184 -6.58 5.89 18.46
C GLU A 184 -6.61 5.36 17.04
N TYR A 185 -5.65 4.50 16.67
CA TYR A 185 -5.62 3.84 15.37
C TYR A 185 -6.92 3.08 15.06
N SER A 186 -7.53 2.46 16.06
CA SER A 186 -8.83 1.75 15.95
C SER A 186 -10.00 2.64 15.54
N ARG A 187 -9.84 3.97 15.61
CA ARG A 187 -10.87 4.94 15.23
C ARG A 187 -10.92 5.24 13.73
N TYR A 188 -10.02 4.64 12.96
CA TYR A 188 -9.91 4.85 11.52
C TYR A 188 -10.19 3.55 10.77
N VAL A 189 -10.43 3.64 9.46
CA VAL A 189 -10.51 2.46 8.61
C VAL A 189 -9.09 1.88 8.46
N THR A 190 -8.87 0.64 8.88
CA THR A 190 -7.55 0.01 8.86
C THR A 190 -7.56 -1.26 8.03
N ALA A 191 -6.53 -1.46 7.21
CA ALA A 191 -6.27 -2.74 6.58
C ALA A 191 -5.39 -3.61 7.50
N GLY A 192 -5.62 -4.92 7.51
CA GLY A 192 -4.85 -5.87 8.34
C GLY A 192 -5.63 -6.43 9.52
N TYR A 193 -4.91 -7.06 10.45
CA TYR A 193 -5.47 -7.71 11.62
C TYR A 193 -5.30 -6.79 12.83
N SER A 194 -6.40 -6.36 13.43
CA SER A 194 -6.41 -5.70 14.74
C SER A 194 -6.86 -6.69 15.81
N SER A 195 -6.15 -6.71 16.92
CA SER A 195 -6.49 -7.54 18.08
C SER A 195 -7.05 -6.67 19.21
N PRO A 196 -7.88 -7.23 20.10
CA PRO A 196 -8.51 -6.47 21.19
C PRO A 196 -7.53 -5.86 22.20
N ASP A 197 -6.27 -6.33 22.21
CA ASP A 197 -5.19 -5.88 23.07
C ASP A 197 -4.51 -4.58 22.58
N GLY A 198 -5.00 -3.99 21.49
CA GLY A 198 -4.43 -2.77 20.91
C GLY A 198 -3.27 -3.03 19.95
N SER A 199 -2.99 -4.29 19.60
CA SER A 199 -2.03 -4.61 18.54
C SER A 199 -2.70 -4.57 17.16
N SER A 200 -1.97 -4.04 16.17
CA SER A 200 -2.32 -4.18 14.76
C SER A 200 -1.12 -4.70 13.99
N ILE A 201 -1.32 -5.79 13.25
CA ILE A 201 -0.27 -6.47 12.48
C ILE A 201 -0.73 -6.58 11.04
N GLY A 202 0.11 -6.08 10.14
CA GLY A 202 -0.07 -6.14 8.69
C GLY A 202 0.12 -7.55 8.11
N TYR A 203 0.14 -7.62 6.79
CA TYR A 203 0.29 -8.86 6.05
C TYR A 203 1.76 -9.28 5.92
N ASN A 204 2.01 -10.59 5.80
CA ASN A 204 3.35 -11.18 5.58
C ASN A 204 4.40 -10.78 6.64
N VAL A 205 3.96 -10.57 7.87
CA VAL A 205 4.85 -10.35 9.02
C VAL A 205 5.42 -11.67 9.50
N ARG A 206 6.75 -11.77 9.64
CA ARG A 206 7.45 -12.96 10.13
C ARG A 206 8.04 -12.73 11.50
N THR A 207 7.54 -13.47 12.47
CA THR A 207 8.00 -13.45 13.87
C THR A 207 8.48 -14.84 14.29
N PRO A 208 9.74 -14.99 14.73
CA PRO A 208 10.20 -16.25 15.30
C PRO A 208 9.59 -16.47 16.69
N PRO A 209 9.43 -17.72 17.16
CA PRO A 209 8.86 -18.01 18.49
C PRO A 209 9.60 -17.38 19.66
N SER A 210 10.87 -17.00 19.48
CA SER A 210 11.71 -16.34 20.48
C SER A 210 11.60 -14.82 20.48
N SER A 211 10.88 -14.21 19.53
CA SER A 211 10.61 -12.77 19.54
C SER A 211 9.39 -12.46 20.42
N HIS A 212 9.44 -11.34 21.12
CA HIS A 212 8.39 -10.86 22.00
C HIS A 212 7.84 -9.54 21.44
N LEU A 213 6.58 -9.57 20.98
CA LEU A 213 5.85 -8.37 20.60
C LEU A 213 4.93 -7.97 21.76
N GLN A 214 5.08 -6.77 22.28
CA GLN A 214 4.31 -6.25 23.39
C GLN A 214 3.37 -5.14 22.93
N SER A 215 2.07 -5.35 23.16
CA SER A 215 1.02 -4.38 22.87
C SER A 215 1.06 -3.19 23.85
N PRO A 216 0.62 -1.99 23.43
CA PRO A 216 0.12 -1.65 22.10
C PRO A 216 1.26 -1.53 21.07
N ILE A 217 1.02 -2.03 19.86
CA ILE A 217 2.02 -2.05 18.78
C ILE A 217 1.30 -1.96 17.43
N LEU A 218 1.88 -1.20 16.51
CA LEU A 218 1.44 -1.17 15.11
C LEU A 218 2.57 -1.70 14.23
N VAL A 219 2.32 -2.77 13.48
CA VAL A 219 3.28 -3.36 12.55
C VAL A 219 2.70 -3.34 11.14
N GLY A 220 3.44 -2.79 10.20
CA GLY A 220 3.09 -2.70 8.80
C GLY A 220 3.22 -4.03 8.07
N ASN A 221 3.12 -3.97 6.75
CA ASN A 221 3.24 -5.15 5.90
C ASN A 221 4.70 -5.55 5.69
N ASP A 222 4.92 -6.82 5.37
CA ASP A 222 6.21 -7.36 4.90
C ASP A 222 7.37 -7.18 5.89
N CYS A 223 7.05 -7.11 7.19
CA CYS A 223 8.04 -6.97 8.25
C CYS A 223 8.67 -8.30 8.65
N ARG A 224 9.93 -8.27 9.07
CA ARG A 224 10.63 -9.47 9.58
C ARG A 224 11.37 -9.14 10.86
N PHE A 225 11.14 -9.95 11.88
CA PHE A 225 11.81 -9.83 13.17
C PHE A 225 12.80 -10.98 13.38
N GLY A 226 13.96 -10.66 13.96
CA GLY A 226 15.00 -11.61 14.32
C GLY A 226 14.65 -12.40 15.58
N ALA A 227 15.47 -13.39 15.90
CA ALA A 227 15.31 -14.14 17.14
C ALA A 227 15.60 -13.24 18.35
N LEU A 228 14.88 -13.46 19.45
CA LEU A 228 15.12 -12.77 20.74
C LEU A 228 15.01 -11.24 20.64
N THR A 229 14.18 -10.73 19.72
CA THR A 229 13.85 -9.31 19.66
C THR A 229 12.69 -8.99 20.59
N THR A 230 12.69 -7.79 21.15
CA THR A 230 11.59 -7.24 21.94
C THR A 230 11.09 -5.99 21.23
N VAL A 231 9.81 -5.95 20.86
CA VAL A 231 9.22 -4.80 20.17
C VAL A 231 7.95 -4.38 20.88
N GLY A 232 7.88 -3.11 21.23
CA GLY A 232 6.85 -2.53 22.06
C GLY A 232 7.18 -2.55 23.55
N PRO A 233 6.40 -1.85 24.39
CA PRO A 233 5.15 -1.16 24.02
C PRO A 233 5.38 0.13 23.23
N ASN A 234 4.29 0.64 22.62
CA ASN A 234 4.24 1.89 21.85
C ASN A 234 5.20 1.96 20.66
N ALA A 235 5.44 0.83 20.00
CA ALA A 235 6.23 0.80 18.78
C ALA A 235 5.32 0.89 17.55
N VAL A 236 5.65 1.80 16.64
CA VAL A 236 5.06 1.88 15.30
C VAL A 236 6.12 1.48 14.29
N ILE A 237 5.94 0.32 13.67
CA ILE A 237 6.81 -0.25 12.65
C ILE A 237 6.09 -0.17 11.31
N ALA A 238 6.65 0.56 10.36
CA ALA A 238 6.09 0.75 9.02
C ALA A 238 6.34 -0.47 8.11
N ASN A 239 6.11 -0.33 6.81
CA ASN A 239 6.19 -1.45 5.87
C ASN A 239 7.63 -1.77 5.48
N HIS A 240 7.88 -3.04 5.13
CA HIS A 240 9.19 -3.52 4.71
C HIS A 240 10.31 -3.24 5.73
N VAL A 241 10.02 -3.35 7.02
CA VAL A 241 11.03 -3.22 8.07
C VAL A 241 11.62 -4.57 8.41
N ILE A 242 12.95 -4.62 8.55
CA ILE A 242 13.67 -5.80 9.05
C ILE A 242 14.36 -5.41 10.35
N VAL A 243 14.08 -6.14 11.42
CA VAL A 243 14.75 -6.00 12.71
C VAL A 243 15.54 -7.27 12.95
N ASP A 244 16.86 -7.18 13.09
CA ASP A 244 17.72 -8.34 13.33
C ASP A 244 17.68 -8.78 14.81
N ALA A 245 18.32 -9.90 15.12
CA ALA A 245 18.24 -10.55 16.42
C ALA A 245 18.75 -9.69 17.58
N HIS A 246 18.22 -9.94 18.78
CA HIS A 246 18.64 -9.31 20.04
C HIS A 246 18.48 -7.79 20.11
N SER A 247 17.52 -7.22 19.38
CA SER A 247 17.26 -5.79 19.39
C SER A 247 15.96 -5.47 20.15
N GLU A 248 15.95 -4.31 20.81
CA GLU A 248 14.85 -3.80 21.62
C GLU A 248 14.34 -2.47 21.04
N LEU A 249 13.03 -2.41 20.79
CA LEU A 249 12.35 -1.27 20.17
C LEU A 249 11.18 -0.83 21.05
N VAL A 250 11.26 0.32 21.70
CA VAL A 250 10.26 0.80 22.68
C VAL A 250 9.97 2.28 22.45
N ASP A 251 8.70 2.69 22.52
CA ASP A 251 8.29 4.08 22.31
C ASP A 251 8.94 4.68 21.05
N CYS A 252 8.89 3.98 19.92
CA CYS A 252 9.66 4.35 18.73
C CYS A 252 8.81 4.31 17.46
N LEU A 253 9.23 5.10 16.47
CA LEU A 253 8.63 5.12 15.13
C LEU A 253 9.68 4.69 14.11
N ILE A 254 9.53 3.51 13.54
CA ILE A 254 10.40 2.98 12.49
C ILE A 254 9.67 3.12 11.16
N LEU A 255 10.20 3.94 10.25
CA LEU A 255 9.59 4.25 8.96
C LEU A 255 9.90 3.21 7.89
N ASP A 256 9.21 3.32 6.76
CA ASP A 256 9.23 2.32 5.70
C ASP A 256 10.67 2.04 5.23
N ASP A 257 10.88 0.83 4.73
CA ASP A 257 12.14 0.42 4.10
C ASP A 257 13.36 0.63 5.03
N THR A 258 13.23 0.30 6.31
CA THR A 258 14.31 0.43 7.30
C THR A 258 14.82 -0.94 7.75
N TYR A 259 16.14 -1.12 7.79
CA TYR A 259 16.82 -2.23 8.42
C TYR A 259 17.40 -1.79 9.76
N ILE A 260 17.10 -2.53 10.83
CA ILE A 260 17.69 -2.39 12.16
C ILE A 260 18.60 -3.58 12.41
N GLY A 261 19.86 -3.30 12.71
CA GLY A 261 20.90 -4.27 13.02
C GLY A 261 20.67 -5.05 14.31
N ARG A 262 21.66 -5.87 14.65
CA ARG A 262 21.67 -6.72 15.86
C ARG A 262 22.13 -5.95 17.09
N ASN A 263 21.65 -6.36 18.26
CA ASN A 263 22.05 -5.82 19.56
C ASN A 263 21.84 -4.29 19.64
N LEU A 264 20.72 -3.79 19.12
CA LEU A 264 20.37 -2.38 19.15
C LEU A 264 19.21 -2.11 20.10
N GLU A 265 19.31 -1.01 20.83
CA GLU A 265 18.26 -0.49 21.71
C GLU A 265 17.79 0.86 21.15
N ILE A 266 16.52 0.95 20.73
CA ILE A 266 15.96 2.16 20.12
C ILE A 266 14.76 2.61 20.92
N HIS A 267 14.98 3.59 21.79
CA HIS A 267 13.97 4.09 22.73
C HIS A 267 13.64 5.56 22.46
N GLY A 268 12.37 5.90 22.22
CA GLY A 268 11.97 7.30 22.08
C GLY A 268 12.58 7.98 20.85
N LYS A 269 12.72 7.26 19.73
CA LYS A 269 13.38 7.73 18.51
C LYS A 269 12.53 7.47 17.27
N ILE A 270 12.77 8.27 16.24
CA ILE A 270 12.32 7.99 14.88
C ILE A 270 13.51 7.41 14.11
N VAL A 271 13.29 6.34 13.36
CA VAL A 271 14.30 5.78 12.45
C VAL A 271 13.73 5.75 11.04
N SER A 272 14.48 6.29 10.09
CA SER A 272 14.09 6.34 8.68
C SER A 272 15.28 5.98 7.80
N GLY A 273 15.24 4.79 7.21
CA GLY A 273 16.31 4.31 6.35
C GLY A 273 17.62 4.18 7.12
N ASN A 274 18.57 5.08 6.87
CA ASN A 274 19.86 5.16 7.57
C ASN A 274 19.97 6.31 8.59
N ARG A 275 18.85 6.98 8.91
CA ARG A 275 18.80 8.13 9.82
C ARG A 275 18.12 7.75 11.13
N VAL A 276 18.72 8.17 12.25
CA VAL A 276 18.12 8.12 13.59
C VAL A 276 17.88 9.54 14.06
N ILE A 277 16.65 9.83 14.46
CA ILE A 277 16.17 11.17 14.73
C ILE A 277 15.62 11.23 16.15
N ASP A 278 16.08 12.22 16.90
CA ASP A 278 15.52 12.52 18.22
C ASP A 278 14.33 13.48 18.09
N PRO A 279 13.11 13.05 18.48
CA PRO A 279 11.93 13.90 18.36
C PRO A 279 11.90 15.05 19.38
N SER A 280 12.72 15.01 20.43
CA SER A 280 12.73 16.02 21.47
C SER A 280 13.40 17.32 20.99
N ASP A 281 14.53 17.24 20.31
CA ASP A 281 15.30 18.39 19.84
C ASP A 281 15.38 18.50 18.30
N GLY A 282 14.98 17.46 17.57
CA GLY A 282 15.06 17.39 16.11
C GLY A 282 16.46 17.01 15.61
N THR A 283 17.36 16.53 16.47
CA THR A 283 18.70 16.12 16.07
C THR A 283 18.61 14.90 15.15
N VAL A 284 19.26 14.99 13.98
CA VAL A 284 19.35 13.91 12.99
C VAL A 284 20.77 13.36 12.97
N ILE A 285 20.90 12.06 13.21
CA ILE A 285 22.15 11.32 13.10
C ILE A 285 22.03 10.39 11.90
N GLN A 286 22.86 10.61 10.88
CA GLN A 286 22.97 9.68 9.77
C GLN A 286 24.02 8.62 10.12
N ILE A 287 23.62 7.35 10.03
CA ILE A 287 24.48 6.20 10.29
C ILE A 287 24.96 5.69 8.93
N ASP A 288 26.27 5.68 8.71
CA ASP A 288 26.88 5.18 7.47
C ASP A 288 27.11 3.66 7.50
N ASP A 289 27.08 3.05 8.69
CA ASP A 289 27.21 1.61 8.84
C ASP A 289 25.91 0.89 8.50
N SER A 290 25.89 0.26 7.33
CA SER A 290 24.76 -0.52 6.83
C SER A 290 24.37 -1.70 7.72
N TRP A 291 25.23 -2.15 8.64
CA TRP A 291 24.91 -3.21 9.60
C TRP A 291 24.18 -2.72 10.85
N LEU A 292 24.17 -1.41 11.09
CA LEU A 292 23.46 -0.81 12.22
C LEU A 292 22.08 -0.33 11.79
N VAL A 293 22.00 0.60 10.83
CA VAL A 293 20.73 1.17 10.36
C VAL A 293 20.85 1.51 8.88
N ALA A 294 19.97 0.95 8.03
CA ALA A 294 20.09 1.08 6.58
C ALA A 294 18.74 1.12 5.85
N HIS A 295 18.75 1.61 4.60
CA HIS A 295 17.61 1.46 3.70
C HIS A 295 17.47 -0.01 3.26
N ASN A 296 16.29 -0.59 3.43
CA ASN A 296 15.94 -1.97 3.09
C ASN A 296 15.43 -2.13 1.65
N ARG A 297 15.09 -1.04 0.95
CA ARG A 297 14.92 -1.08 -0.50
C ARG A 297 16.28 -0.93 -1.17
N PRO A 298 16.71 -1.89 -2.00
CA PRO A 298 17.76 -1.60 -2.94
C PRO A 298 17.21 -0.55 -3.89
N ASP A 299 17.86 0.60 -4.00
CA ASP A 299 17.75 1.41 -5.22
C ASP A 299 17.96 0.45 -6.40
N MET A 300 17.13 0.54 -7.45
CA MET A 300 17.32 -0.27 -8.65
C MET A 300 18.74 -0.03 -9.18
N ARG A 301 19.67 -0.89 -8.80
CA ARG A 301 21.05 -0.82 -9.26
C ARG A 301 21.06 -1.26 -10.71
N THR A 302 22.03 -0.76 -11.47
CA THR A 302 22.21 -1.13 -12.87
C THR A 302 22.25 -2.66 -13.06
N GLU A 303 22.73 -3.39 -12.06
CA GLU A 303 22.76 -4.86 -12.02
C GLU A 303 21.37 -5.51 -12.02
N ASP A 304 20.38 -4.93 -11.34
CA ASP A 304 19.01 -5.46 -11.32
C ASP A 304 18.30 -5.25 -12.67
N ILE A 305 18.58 -4.13 -13.33
CA ILE A 305 18.10 -3.86 -14.70
C ILE A 305 18.71 -4.87 -15.67
N VAL A 306 20.02 -5.10 -15.58
CA VAL A 306 20.71 -6.12 -16.39
C VAL A 306 20.15 -7.51 -16.12
N ARG A 307 19.92 -7.87 -14.85
CA ARG A 307 19.29 -9.14 -14.48
C ARG A 307 17.88 -9.27 -15.06
N CYS A 308 17.08 -8.21 -15.00
CA CYS A 308 15.73 -8.21 -15.56
C CYS A 308 15.75 -8.41 -17.09
N ILE A 309 16.66 -7.74 -17.79
CA ILE A 309 16.88 -7.92 -19.23
C ILE A 309 17.31 -9.36 -19.55
N ILE A 310 18.30 -9.89 -18.83
CA ILE A 310 18.77 -11.28 -19.01
C ILE A 310 17.62 -12.27 -18.77
N LEU A 311 16.88 -12.11 -17.68
CA LEU A 311 15.74 -12.96 -17.35
C LEU A 311 14.68 -12.89 -18.44
N TRP A 312 14.39 -11.71 -18.99
CA TRP A 312 13.45 -11.56 -20.09
C TRP A 312 13.90 -12.35 -21.33
N PHE A 313 15.18 -12.29 -21.71
CA PHE A 313 15.72 -13.09 -22.81
C PHE A 313 15.76 -14.59 -22.51
N CYS A 314 16.08 -15.00 -21.28
CA CYS A 314 16.00 -16.40 -20.86
C CYS A 314 14.57 -16.94 -20.93
N THR A 315 13.59 -16.17 -20.45
CA THR A 315 12.16 -16.52 -20.53
C THR A 315 11.72 -16.60 -21.99
N LEU A 316 12.10 -15.63 -22.83
CA LEU A 316 11.82 -15.67 -24.26
C LEU A 316 12.41 -16.93 -24.92
N GLY A 317 13.66 -17.27 -24.61
CA GLY A 317 14.32 -18.49 -25.08
C GLY A 317 13.58 -19.77 -24.65
N LEU A 318 13.19 -19.86 -23.38
CA LEU A 318 12.42 -20.99 -22.86
C LEU A 318 11.06 -21.13 -23.56
N VAL A 319 10.36 -20.01 -23.79
CA VAL A 319 9.09 -19.99 -24.54
C VAL A 319 9.30 -20.48 -25.97
N LEU A 320 10.36 -20.03 -26.66
CA LEU A 320 10.66 -20.46 -28.03
C LEU A 320 11.01 -21.96 -28.11
N VAL A 321 11.81 -22.46 -27.17
CA VAL A 321 12.20 -23.89 -27.08
C VAL A 321 10.98 -24.79 -26.89
N GLN A 322 9.91 -24.32 -26.25
CA GLN A 322 8.66 -25.08 -26.10
C GLN A 322 7.68 -24.85 -27.26
N LEU A 323 7.56 -23.61 -27.76
CA LEU A 323 6.62 -23.23 -28.81
C LEU A 323 6.97 -23.87 -30.16
N ILE A 324 8.26 -23.88 -30.54
CA ILE A 324 8.70 -24.40 -31.84
C ILE A 324 8.37 -25.90 -31.98
N PRO A 325 8.75 -26.78 -31.04
CA PRO A 325 8.36 -28.19 -31.09
C PRO A 325 6.85 -28.40 -30.97
N PHE A 326 6.14 -27.59 -30.18
CA PHE A 326 4.67 -27.66 -30.08
C PHE A 326 4.01 -27.44 -31.44
N CYS A 327 4.37 -26.35 -32.13
CA CYS A 327 3.85 -26.02 -33.45
C CYS A 327 4.25 -27.03 -34.53
N MET A 328 5.43 -27.65 -34.42
CA MET A 328 5.90 -28.65 -35.40
C MET A 328 5.26 -30.03 -35.19
N LEU A 329 5.17 -30.50 -33.94
CA LEU A 329 4.76 -31.87 -33.61
C LEU A 329 3.25 -32.02 -33.47
N LEU A 330 2.52 -31.00 -32.99
CA LEU A 330 1.08 -31.08 -32.80
C LEU A 330 0.31 -31.35 -34.12
N PRO A 331 0.58 -30.65 -35.24
CA PRO A 331 -0.09 -30.94 -36.51
C PRO A 331 0.18 -32.36 -36.99
N LEU A 332 1.41 -32.87 -36.86
CA LEU A 332 1.78 -34.24 -37.23
C LEU A 332 0.98 -35.29 -36.43
N ILE A 333 0.74 -35.04 -35.15
CA ILE A 333 -0.06 -35.93 -34.29
C ILE A 333 -1.55 -35.87 -34.65
N LEU A 334 -2.07 -34.67 -34.95
CA LEU A 334 -3.45 -34.49 -35.38
C LEU A 334 -3.72 -35.12 -36.76
N LEU A 335 -2.82 -34.95 -37.74
CA LEU A 335 -2.93 -35.58 -39.06
C LEU A 335 -2.85 -37.10 -38.98
N SER A 336 -1.98 -37.64 -38.14
CA SER A 336 -1.85 -39.10 -37.93
C SER A 336 -3.01 -39.69 -37.10
N ARG A 337 -3.90 -38.85 -36.55
CA ARG A 337 -5.06 -39.23 -35.72
C ARG A 337 -4.70 -40.17 -34.56
N VAL A 338 -3.48 -40.01 -34.00
CA VAL A 338 -2.98 -40.85 -32.89
C VAL A 338 -3.51 -40.35 -31.55
N ALA A 339 -3.55 -39.03 -31.37
CA ALA A 339 -3.98 -38.36 -30.16
C ALA A 339 -4.53 -36.97 -30.49
N GLY A 340 -5.23 -36.35 -29.54
CA GLY A 340 -5.76 -34.99 -29.69
C GLY A 340 -6.26 -34.44 -28.36
N TYR A 341 -6.63 -33.16 -28.37
CA TYR A 341 -7.18 -32.52 -27.19
C TYR A 341 -8.69 -32.79 -27.09
N ALA A 342 -9.10 -33.39 -25.98
CA ALA A 342 -10.49 -33.52 -25.59
C ALA A 342 -10.82 -32.43 -24.55
N ARG A 343 -12.04 -31.90 -24.59
CA ARG A 343 -12.54 -31.01 -23.53
C ARG A 343 -13.10 -31.88 -22.41
N GLN A 344 -12.51 -31.81 -21.23
CA GLN A 344 -12.96 -32.53 -20.04
C GLN A 344 -13.38 -31.54 -18.94
N LEU A 345 -14.43 -31.89 -18.20
CA LEU A 345 -14.96 -31.09 -17.10
C LEU A 345 -14.25 -31.48 -15.80
N PHE A 346 -13.77 -30.48 -15.07
CA PHE A 346 -13.12 -30.64 -13.76
C PHE A 346 -13.82 -29.77 -12.72
N HIS A 347 -13.74 -30.19 -11.45
CA HIS A 347 -14.28 -29.43 -10.33
C HIS A 347 -13.18 -28.63 -9.63
N ASP A 348 -13.42 -27.33 -9.47
CA ASP A 348 -12.60 -26.37 -8.72
C ASP A 348 -13.38 -25.93 -7.47
N PRO A 349 -12.85 -26.14 -6.25
CA PRO A 349 -13.52 -25.77 -4.99
C PRO A 349 -13.92 -24.30 -4.88
N HIS A 350 -13.25 -23.39 -5.59
CA HIS A 350 -13.49 -21.94 -5.48
C HIS A 350 -14.42 -21.40 -6.56
N THR A 351 -14.36 -21.94 -7.78
CA THR A 351 -15.12 -21.42 -8.94
C THR A 351 -16.16 -22.38 -9.48
N GLY A 352 -16.32 -23.56 -8.88
CA GLY A 352 -17.29 -24.58 -9.31
C GLY A 352 -16.72 -25.50 -10.39
N TYR A 353 -17.12 -25.33 -11.65
CA TYR A 353 -16.71 -26.23 -12.75
C TYR A 353 -15.86 -25.51 -13.81
N ILE A 354 -14.75 -26.14 -14.20
CA ILE A 354 -13.83 -25.63 -15.23
C ILE A 354 -13.66 -26.69 -16.34
N ILE A 355 -13.75 -26.24 -17.60
CA ILE A 355 -13.49 -27.09 -18.77
C ILE A 355 -12.02 -26.94 -19.18
N LEU A 356 -11.27 -28.05 -19.14
CA LEU A 356 -9.86 -28.08 -19.49
C LEU A 356 -9.58 -28.91 -20.75
N PRO A 357 -8.66 -28.46 -21.62
CA PRO A 357 -8.16 -29.27 -22.72
C PRO A 357 -7.20 -30.33 -22.18
N VAL A 358 -7.61 -31.59 -22.23
CA VAL A 358 -6.79 -32.74 -21.82
C VAL A 358 -6.33 -33.47 -23.06
N PHE A 359 -5.04 -33.78 -23.14
CA PHE A 359 -4.49 -34.52 -24.26
C PHE A 359 -4.76 -36.01 -24.09
N VAL A 360 -5.48 -36.63 -25.04
CA VAL A 360 -5.93 -38.02 -24.96
C VAL A 360 -5.46 -38.79 -26.19
N LYS A 361 -4.98 -40.02 -25.98
CA LYS A 361 -4.59 -40.95 -27.04
C LYS A 361 -5.83 -41.68 -27.58
N TYR A 362 -6.09 -41.61 -28.89
CA TYR A 362 -7.27 -42.22 -29.50
C TYR A 362 -7.05 -43.66 -29.96
N LYS A 363 -5.83 -44.02 -30.36
CA LYS A 363 -5.48 -45.36 -30.87
C LYS A 363 -4.24 -45.90 -30.18
N ASP A 364 -4.24 -47.19 -29.86
CA ASP A 364 -3.07 -47.83 -29.26
C ASP A 364 -2.01 -48.22 -30.30
N ARG A 365 -1.51 -47.21 -31.03
CA ARG A 365 -0.41 -47.35 -31.98
C ARG A 365 0.88 -46.80 -31.37
N LYS A 366 2.01 -47.47 -31.66
CA LYS A 366 3.34 -46.95 -31.32
C LYS A 366 3.70 -45.82 -32.28
N SER A 367 3.77 -44.59 -31.78
CA SER A 367 4.26 -43.42 -32.52
C SER A 367 5.44 -42.82 -31.78
N THR A 368 6.56 -42.63 -32.49
CA THR A 368 7.76 -41.96 -31.98
C THR A 368 7.49 -40.47 -31.77
N VAL A 369 6.75 -39.83 -32.68
CA VAL A 369 6.33 -38.42 -32.61
C VAL A 369 5.47 -38.16 -31.37
N TYR A 370 4.52 -39.05 -31.09
CA TYR A 370 3.67 -38.96 -29.88
C TYR A 370 4.50 -39.10 -28.59
N ARG A 371 5.45 -40.05 -28.55
CA ARG A 371 6.33 -40.23 -27.39
C ARG A 371 7.24 -39.02 -27.18
N LEU A 372 7.78 -38.44 -28.24
CA LEU A 372 8.61 -37.24 -28.17
C LEU A 372 7.80 -36.02 -27.68
N PHE A 373 6.55 -35.88 -28.15
CA PHE A 373 5.65 -34.81 -27.72
C PHE A 373 5.34 -34.85 -26.23
N LEU A 374 5.08 -36.05 -25.68
CA LEU A 374 4.91 -36.24 -24.24
C LEU A 374 6.21 -36.10 -23.44
N ALA A 375 7.34 -36.59 -23.96
CA ALA A 375 8.63 -36.47 -23.29
C ALA A 375 9.03 -34.99 -23.07
N LEU A 376 8.65 -34.12 -23.99
CA LEU A 376 8.83 -32.66 -23.89
C LEU A 376 7.71 -31.96 -23.10
N SER A 377 6.77 -32.70 -22.51
CA SER A 377 5.60 -32.17 -21.78
C SER A 377 4.75 -31.16 -22.56
N LEU A 378 4.75 -31.26 -23.89
CA LEU A 378 4.05 -30.32 -24.79
C LEU A 378 2.53 -30.47 -24.71
N ASP A 379 2.04 -31.60 -24.19
CA ASP A 379 0.64 -31.84 -23.89
C ASP A 379 0.07 -30.81 -22.90
N LYS A 380 0.89 -30.33 -21.96
CA LYS A 380 0.50 -29.36 -20.92
C LYS A 380 0.61 -27.90 -21.36
N PHE A 381 1.20 -27.62 -22.52
CA PHE A 381 1.45 -26.25 -22.98
C PHE A 381 0.17 -25.37 -23.04
N PRO A 382 -1.01 -25.85 -23.48
CA PRO A 382 -2.24 -25.06 -23.44
C PRO A 382 -2.75 -24.74 -22.02
N LEU A 383 -2.38 -25.53 -21.02
CA LEU A 383 -2.72 -25.29 -19.61
C LEU A 383 -1.88 -24.13 -19.03
N LEU A 384 -0.63 -23.98 -19.47
CA LEU A 384 0.23 -22.86 -19.08
C LEU A 384 -0.40 -21.50 -19.46
N LEU A 385 -0.99 -21.40 -20.67
CA LEU A 385 -1.71 -20.19 -21.10
C LEU A 385 -2.95 -19.89 -20.26
N ARG A 386 -3.59 -20.92 -19.68
CA ARG A 386 -4.72 -20.74 -18.75
C ARG A 386 -4.23 -20.25 -17.39
N ALA A 387 -3.08 -20.74 -16.92
CA ALA A 387 -2.46 -20.27 -15.69
C ALA A 387 -2.02 -18.80 -15.79
N LEU A 388 -1.40 -18.42 -16.91
CA LEU A 388 -1.02 -17.01 -17.16
C LEU A 388 -2.21 -16.05 -17.22
N ARG A 389 -3.41 -16.54 -17.60
CA ARG A 389 -4.65 -15.76 -17.61
C ARG A 389 -5.39 -15.77 -16.27
N GLY A 390 -4.78 -16.33 -15.21
CA GLY A 390 -5.38 -16.45 -13.89
C GLY A 390 -6.56 -17.43 -13.82
N LYS A 391 -6.74 -18.31 -14.81
CA LYS A 391 -7.85 -19.27 -14.89
C LYS A 391 -7.50 -20.67 -14.35
N LEU A 392 -6.25 -20.86 -13.93
CA LEU A 392 -5.73 -22.10 -13.37
C LEU A 392 -4.56 -21.74 -12.45
N PHE A 393 -4.43 -22.38 -11.30
CA PHE A 393 -3.24 -22.20 -10.45
C PHE A 393 -2.03 -22.89 -11.09
N LEU A 394 -0.88 -22.22 -11.09
CA LEU A 394 0.37 -22.78 -11.61
C LEU A 394 0.94 -23.86 -10.65
N CYS A 395 0.77 -23.64 -9.35
CA CYS A 395 1.20 -24.51 -8.26
C CYS A 395 0.06 -24.55 -7.22
N GLY A 396 -0.32 -25.73 -6.71
CA GLY A 396 -1.42 -25.86 -5.75
C GLY A 396 -2.19 -27.16 -5.94
N GLN A 397 -3.33 -27.31 -5.24
CA GLN A 397 -4.19 -28.48 -5.40
C GLN A 397 -4.74 -28.52 -6.84
N PRO A 398 -4.53 -29.62 -7.59
CA PRO A 398 -5.07 -29.75 -8.93
C PRO A 398 -6.61 -29.81 -8.87
N PRO A 399 -7.31 -29.32 -9.91
CA PRO A 399 -8.76 -29.45 -9.97
C PRO A 399 -9.15 -30.93 -9.98
N MET A 400 -10.11 -31.30 -9.14
CA MET A 400 -10.45 -32.68 -8.85
C MET A 400 -11.34 -33.29 -9.94
N ARG A 401 -11.23 -34.60 -10.14
CA ARG A 401 -12.20 -35.36 -10.95
C ARG A 401 -13.55 -35.44 -10.21
N HIS A 402 -14.58 -35.91 -10.89
CA HIS A 402 -15.96 -35.94 -10.38
C HIS A 402 -16.02 -36.57 -8.97
N PRO A 403 -16.85 -36.07 -8.03
CA PRO A 403 -16.96 -36.63 -6.67
C PRO A 403 -17.29 -38.13 -6.63
N GLU A 404 -17.98 -38.64 -7.66
CA GLU A 404 -18.31 -40.07 -7.78
C GLU A 404 -17.11 -40.94 -8.21
N ASP A 405 -16.11 -40.37 -8.91
CA ASP A 405 -14.91 -41.10 -9.31
C ASP A 405 -13.95 -41.29 -8.12
N ASP A 406 -13.88 -40.31 -7.21
CA ASP A 406 -13.11 -40.39 -5.97
C ASP A 406 -13.68 -41.43 -4.99
N ALA A 407 -14.99 -41.68 -5.02
CA ALA A 407 -15.62 -42.74 -4.25
C ALA A 407 -15.21 -44.14 -4.75
N LEU A 408 -15.00 -44.30 -6.07
CA LEU A 408 -14.55 -45.55 -6.68
C LEU A 408 -13.06 -45.83 -6.40
N ILE A 409 -12.22 -44.78 -6.39
CA ILE A 409 -10.79 -44.90 -6.10
C ILE A 409 -10.54 -45.23 -4.62
N LYS A 410 -11.35 -44.67 -3.70
CA LYS A 410 -11.31 -45.01 -2.26
C LYS A 410 -11.78 -46.44 -1.94
N GLN A 411 -12.43 -47.14 -2.88
CA GLN A 411 -12.85 -48.52 -2.72
C GLN A 411 -11.79 -49.55 -3.15
N LEU A 412 -10.69 -49.11 -3.77
CA LEU A 412 -9.59 -50.01 -4.14
C LEU A 412 -8.62 -50.15 -2.96
N PRO A 413 -8.23 -51.39 -2.57
CA PRO A 413 -7.27 -51.61 -1.50
C PRO A 413 -5.88 -51.06 -1.90
N HIS A 414 -5.22 -50.42 -0.92
CA HIS A 414 -3.96 -49.69 -1.06
C HIS A 414 -2.77 -50.52 -1.57
#